data_AF-A0A4Q7V393-F1
#
_entry.id   AF-A0A4Q7V393-F1
#
_cell.length_a   1.000
_cell.length_b   1.000
_cell.length_c   1.000
_cell.angle_alpha   90.00
_cell.angle_beta   90.00
_cell.angle_gamma   90.00
#
_symmetry.space_group_name_H-M   'P 1'
#
loop_
_entity.id
_entity.type
_entity.pdbx_description
1 polymer ?
#
loop_
_entity_poly.entity_id
_entity_poly.type
_entity_poly.pdbx_seq_one_letter_code
_entity_poly.pdbx_strand_id
1 'polypeptide(L)'
;MAPRPWSHGHVVAIVEAVCAVVAAGYLVVIGVSAEVEGTAGRSAFDRGLPFLAALVVLALLGRWAVRSWRTAERERAHHQPGHREPGRVELPGTGAAGQAGAEPSGDGSIHDSPRDEQPEVRPTLSGPGRDAVAKVVSVLADAEIFRPQVPDPRLLEQAVADHGEPVTVQAVLAALHEADYWNPGFRFDDHTAALAFHDSHVEQDPGSLRHQIDDLARLTAGEVAIVAGDIDVEWVDGVRAARTRVTLTVGGERLALDYLGTAKQLSTVIPVAVARTLRGLPDGKRPTRRLAWLWSDQGVWITVLPAGVDLARLDADLGDLLEAGVGWEWVDEQQPMAAGEE
;
A
#
# COMPACT_ATOMS: atom_id res chain seq x y z
N MET A 1 -0.33 -4.23 -46.24
CA MET A 1 -0.68 -3.71 -44.90
C MET A 1 0.52 -3.89 -44.01
N ALA A 2 1.08 -2.82 -43.44
CA ALA A 2 2.11 -2.96 -42.41
C ALA A 2 1.47 -3.42 -41.08
N PRO A 3 2.14 -4.27 -40.28
CA PRO A 3 1.66 -4.62 -38.94
C PRO A 3 1.56 -3.34 -38.10
N ARG A 4 0.40 -3.12 -37.47
CA ARG A 4 0.15 -1.91 -36.66
C ARG A 4 0.92 -2.02 -35.33
N PRO A 5 1.68 -0.99 -34.92
CA PRO A 5 2.47 -1.06 -33.69
C PRO A 5 1.59 -1.19 -32.45
N TRP A 6 2.01 -2.03 -31.51
CA TRP A 6 1.35 -2.22 -30.22
C TRP A 6 1.66 -1.04 -29.29
N SER A 7 0.64 -0.49 -28.61
CA SER A 7 0.89 0.50 -27.55
C SER A 7 1.22 -0.21 -26.23
N HIS A 8 1.78 0.53 -25.27
CA HIS A 8 2.15 0.01 -23.96
C HIS A 8 1.02 -0.78 -23.27
N GLY A 9 -0.21 -0.24 -23.27
CA GLY A 9 -1.39 -0.93 -22.72
C GLY A 9 -1.75 -2.26 -23.39
N HIS A 10 -1.41 -2.46 -24.67
CA HIS A 10 -1.59 -3.76 -25.34
C HIS A 10 -0.51 -4.77 -24.91
N VAL A 11 0.71 -4.30 -24.61
CA VAL A 11 1.78 -5.15 -24.08
C VAL A 11 1.42 -5.61 -22.66
N VAL A 12 0.97 -4.69 -21.81
CA VAL A 12 0.50 -4.99 -20.44
C VAL A 12 -0.66 -5.99 -20.47
N ALA A 13 -1.71 -5.74 -21.26
CA ALA A 13 -2.85 -6.67 -21.38
C ALA A 13 -2.47 -8.07 -21.90
N ILE A 14 -1.44 -8.17 -22.76
CA ILE A 14 -0.90 -9.46 -23.22
C ILE A 14 -0.14 -10.17 -22.10
N VAL A 15 0.67 -9.46 -21.31
CA VAL A 15 1.37 -10.02 -20.15
C VAL A 15 0.36 -10.52 -19.10
N GLU A 16 -0.66 -9.73 -18.78
CA GLU A 16 -1.75 -10.13 -17.88
C GLU A 16 -2.47 -11.41 -18.37
N ALA A 17 -2.79 -11.48 -19.67
CA ALA A 17 -3.42 -12.65 -20.27
C ALA A 17 -2.51 -13.89 -20.25
N VAL A 18 -1.20 -13.73 -20.47
CA VAL A 18 -0.22 -14.82 -20.36
C VAL A 18 -0.11 -15.30 -18.91
N CYS A 19 -0.01 -14.39 -17.94
CA CYS A 19 0.00 -14.74 -16.51
C CYS A 19 -1.27 -15.50 -16.09
N ALA A 20 -2.44 -15.08 -16.57
CA ALA A 20 -3.71 -15.79 -16.32
C ALA A 20 -3.68 -17.24 -16.83
N VAL A 21 -3.18 -17.45 -18.05
CA VAL A 21 -3.07 -18.79 -18.65
C VAL A 21 -2.03 -19.65 -17.94
N VAL A 22 -0.88 -19.09 -17.56
CA VAL A 22 0.18 -19.80 -16.83
C VAL A 22 -0.29 -20.22 -15.44
N ALA A 23 -0.90 -19.32 -14.67
CA ALA A 23 -1.41 -19.62 -13.33
C ALA A 23 -2.52 -20.69 -13.35
N ALA A 24 -3.46 -20.59 -14.29
CA ALA A 24 -4.51 -21.60 -14.46
C ALA A 24 -3.98 -22.94 -14.96
N GLY A 25 -3.00 -22.94 -15.87
CA GLY A 25 -2.30 -24.14 -16.31
C GLY A 25 -1.58 -24.85 -15.16
N TYR A 26 -0.92 -24.09 -14.27
CA TYR A 26 -0.28 -24.63 -13.06
C TYR A 26 -1.28 -25.29 -12.12
N LEU A 27 -2.44 -24.67 -11.87
CA LEU A 27 -3.51 -25.25 -11.06
C LEU A 27 -4.11 -26.52 -11.68
N VAL A 28 -4.23 -26.59 -13.01
CA VAL A 28 -4.63 -27.81 -13.73
C VAL A 28 -3.57 -28.91 -13.60
N VAL A 29 -2.28 -28.57 -13.67
CA VAL A 29 -1.19 -29.54 -13.45
C VAL A 29 -1.22 -30.09 -12.04
N ILE A 30 -1.44 -29.26 -11.00
CA ILE A 30 -1.65 -29.73 -9.63
C ILE A 30 -2.83 -30.70 -9.53
N GLY A 31 -3.96 -30.37 -10.16
CA GLY A 31 -5.15 -31.24 -10.19
C GLY A 31 -4.87 -32.60 -10.82
N VAL A 32 -4.22 -32.62 -11.99
CA VAL A 32 -3.88 -33.86 -12.71
C VAL A 32 -2.83 -34.69 -11.96
N SER A 33 -1.77 -34.07 -11.43
CA SER A 33 -0.75 -34.76 -10.64
C SER A 33 -1.35 -35.44 -9.40
N ALA A 34 -2.28 -34.77 -8.72
CA ALA A 34 -2.98 -35.32 -7.56
C ALA A 34 -3.90 -36.53 -7.91
N GLU A 35 -4.38 -36.65 -9.16
CA GLU A 35 -5.09 -37.85 -9.61
C GLU A 35 -4.13 -39.00 -9.99
N VAL A 36 -3.02 -38.69 -10.66
CA VAL A 36 -2.03 -39.68 -11.12
C VAL A 36 -1.31 -40.37 -9.96
N GLU A 37 -1.07 -39.67 -8.85
CA GLU A 37 -0.43 -40.24 -7.64
C GLU A 37 -1.37 -41.13 -6.80
N GLY A 38 -2.61 -41.36 -7.24
CA GLY A 38 -3.48 -42.40 -6.68
C GLY A 38 -3.99 -42.12 -5.27
N THR A 39 -4.45 -40.89 -4.99
CA THR A 39 -4.96 -40.50 -3.66
C THR A 39 -6.33 -41.11 -3.33
N ALA A 40 -6.35 -42.41 -3.00
CA ALA A 40 -7.52 -43.13 -2.52
C ALA A 40 -7.99 -42.56 -1.16
N GLY A 41 -9.05 -41.74 -1.18
CA GLY A 41 -9.66 -41.16 0.03
C GLY A 41 -10.16 -39.72 -0.12
N ARG A 42 -9.67 -38.96 -1.11
CA ARG A 42 -10.14 -37.59 -1.36
C ARG A 42 -11.57 -37.57 -1.89
N SER A 43 -12.37 -36.62 -1.39
CA SER A 43 -13.75 -36.43 -1.85
C SER A 43 -13.79 -36.00 -3.32
N ALA A 44 -14.97 -36.05 -3.94
CA ALA A 44 -15.15 -35.51 -5.29
C ALA A 44 -14.96 -33.98 -5.33
N PHE A 45 -15.16 -33.29 -4.20
CA PHE A 45 -14.97 -31.85 -4.06
C PHE A 45 -13.47 -31.48 -4.08
N ASP A 46 -12.64 -32.18 -3.30
CA ASP A 46 -11.19 -31.92 -3.22
C ASP A 46 -10.49 -32.13 -4.57
N ARG A 47 -11.00 -33.05 -5.39
CA ARG A 47 -10.53 -33.27 -6.77
C ARG A 47 -10.99 -32.18 -7.74
N GLY A 48 -12.17 -31.60 -7.54
CA GLY A 48 -12.70 -30.51 -8.37
C GLY A 48 -12.09 -29.14 -8.04
N LEU A 49 -11.63 -28.93 -6.81
CA LEU A 49 -11.22 -27.62 -6.30
C LEU A 49 -10.08 -26.94 -7.09
N PRO A 50 -8.99 -27.63 -7.53
CA PRO A 50 -7.95 -27.01 -8.36
C PRO A 50 -8.49 -26.51 -9.72
N PHE A 51 -9.44 -27.24 -10.31
CA PHE A 51 -10.06 -26.86 -11.58
C PHE A 51 -11.04 -25.70 -11.42
N LEU A 52 -11.79 -25.66 -10.32
CA LEU A 52 -12.63 -24.50 -9.96
C LEU A 52 -11.78 -23.25 -9.69
N ALA A 53 -10.67 -23.39 -8.97
CA ALA A 53 -9.70 -22.30 -8.76
C ALA A 53 -9.10 -21.82 -10.10
N ALA A 54 -8.71 -22.73 -10.99
CA ALA A 54 -8.22 -22.37 -12.33
C ALA A 54 -9.25 -21.58 -13.16
N LEU A 55 -10.54 -21.95 -13.09
CA LEU A 55 -11.63 -21.23 -13.74
C LEU A 55 -11.86 -19.84 -13.12
N VAL A 56 -11.76 -19.70 -11.79
CA VAL A 56 -11.88 -18.40 -11.10
C VAL A 56 -10.70 -17.49 -11.47
N VAL A 57 -9.47 -18.00 -11.47
CA VAL A 57 -8.26 -17.26 -11.86
C VAL A 57 -8.34 -16.79 -13.32
N LEU A 58 -8.78 -17.66 -14.25
CA LEU A 58 -9.04 -17.27 -15.65
C LEU A 58 -10.13 -16.21 -15.77
N ALA A 59 -11.21 -16.33 -15.00
CA ALA A 59 -12.33 -15.38 -15.05
C ALA A 59 -11.93 -14.00 -14.51
N LEU A 60 -11.19 -13.93 -13.40
CA LEU A 60 -10.74 -12.67 -12.79
C LEU A 60 -9.64 -12.00 -13.61
N LEU A 61 -8.52 -12.69 -13.86
CA LEU A 61 -7.39 -12.12 -14.60
C LEU A 61 -7.71 -11.93 -16.08
N GLY A 62 -8.51 -12.81 -16.69
CA GLY A 62 -9.00 -12.63 -18.06
C GLY A 62 -9.95 -11.44 -18.19
N ARG A 63 -10.82 -11.18 -17.19
CA ARG A 63 -11.64 -9.95 -17.13
C ARG A 63 -10.77 -8.71 -16.97
N TRP A 64 -9.68 -8.79 -16.21
CA TRP A 64 -8.72 -7.70 -16.04
C TRP A 64 -7.97 -7.39 -17.34
N ALA A 65 -7.36 -8.40 -17.98
CA ALA A 65 -6.71 -8.27 -19.29
C ALA A 65 -7.66 -7.74 -20.39
N VAL A 66 -8.93 -8.17 -20.40
CA VAL A 66 -9.96 -7.62 -21.31
C VAL A 66 -10.30 -6.16 -20.99
N ARG A 67 -10.25 -5.75 -19.71
CA ARG A 67 -10.41 -4.34 -19.32
C ARG A 67 -9.21 -3.52 -19.79
N SER A 68 -7.99 -3.94 -19.49
CA SER A 68 -6.73 -3.31 -19.93
C SER A 68 -6.67 -3.15 -21.46
N TRP A 69 -7.04 -4.21 -22.21
CA TRP A 69 -7.13 -4.17 -23.67
C TRP A 69 -8.18 -3.17 -24.16
N ARG A 70 -9.37 -3.13 -23.57
CA ARG A 70 -10.43 -2.17 -23.93
C ARG A 70 -10.05 -0.73 -23.60
N THR A 71 -9.31 -0.48 -22.52
CA THR A 71 -8.75 0.85 -22.21
C THR A 71 -7.78 1.26 -23.31
N ALA A 72 -6.84 0.37 -23.69
CA ALA A 72 -5.88 0.63 -24.75
C ALA A 72 -6.52 0.78 -26.15
N GLU A 73 -7.64 0.12 -26.44
CA GLU A 73 -8.44 0.34 -27.64
C GLU A 73 -9.15 1.71 -27.64
N ARG A 74 -9.63 2.19 -26.49
CA ARG A 74 -10.22 3.53 -26.34
C ARG A 74 -9.18 4.62 -26.53
N GLU A 75 -8.01 4.50 -25.88
CA GLU A 75 -6.85 5.39 -26.09
C GLU A 75 -6.51 5.51 -27.59
N ARG A 76 -6.50 4.39 -28.32
CA ARG A 76 -6.28 4.34 -29.76
C ARG A 76 -7.40 4.98 -30.59
N ALA A 77 -8.66 4.82 -30.20
CA ALA A 77 -9.78 5.46 -30.87
C ALA A 77 -9.71 6.99 -30.78
N HIS A 78 -9.24 7.52 -29.64
CA HIS A 78 -8.98 8.95 -29.45
C HIS A 78 -7.71 9.45 -30.18
N HIS A 79 -6.76 8.58 -30.49
CA HIS A 79 -5.54 8.89 -31.25
C HIS A 79 -5.67 8.71 -32.77
N GLN A 80 -6.87 8.50 -33.30
CA GLN A 80 -7.07 8.42 -34.75
C GLN A 80 -7.31 9.83 -35.33
N PRO A 81 -6.35 10.42 -36.07
CA PRO A 81 -6.51 11.79 -36.57
C PRO A 81 -7.67 11.86 -37.56
N GLY A 82 -8.68 12.66 -37.21
CA GLY A 82 -9.88 12.84 -38.02
C GLY A 82 -9.56 13.36 -39.43
N HIS A 83 -10.42 13.00 -40.38
CA HIS A 83 -10.33 13.46 -41.77
C HIS A 83 -10.20 14.99 -41.85
N ARG A 84 -9.22 15.47 -42.63
CA ARG A 84 -9.16 16.87 -43.06
C ARG A 84 -10.42 17.22 -43.85
N GLU A 85 -11.23 18.14 -43.34
CA GLU A 85 -12.13 18.92 -44.19
C GLU A 85 -11.31 19.92 -45.04
N PRO A 86 -11.56 20.03 -46.35
CA PRO A 86 -10.94 21.04 -47.20
C PRO A 86 -11.77 22.34 -47.20
N GLY A 87 -11.33 23.35 -46.44
CA GLY A 87 -12.10 24.59 -46.24
C GLY A 87 -11.26 25.85 -45.96
N ARG A 88 -10.11 26.02 -46.60
CA ARG A 88 -9.25 27.22 -46.46
C ARG A 88 -9.82 28.40 -47.26
N VAL A 89 -10.13 29.50 -46.59
CA VAL A 89 -10.08 30.85 -47.18
C VAL A 89 -9.33 31.77 -46.21
N GLU A 90 -8.12 32.17 -46.60
CA GLU A 90 -7.38 33.25 -45.95
C GLU A 90 -7.91 34.61 -46.42
N LEU A 91 -7.85 35.61 -45.55
CA LEU A 91 -7.84 37.03 -45.95
C LEU A 91 -6.62 37.73 -45.33
N PRO A 92 -5.88 38.55 -46.08
CA PRO A 92 -4.55 39.01 -45.67
C PRO A 92 -4.52 40.42 -45.05
N GLY A 93 -3.64 40.59 -44.07
CA GLY A 93 -2.70 41.72 -44.02
C GLY A 93 -3.06 42.98 -43.21
N THR A 94 -2.23 43.27 -42.19
CA THR A 94 -1.62 44.55 -41.74
C THR A 94 -1.27 44.40 -40.24
N GLY A 95 -0.09 44.69 -39.69
CA GLY A 95 1.15 45.27 -40.22
C GLY A 95 1.83 46.19 -39.18
N ALA A 96 3.13 45.93 -38.90
CA ALA A 96 4.10 46.71 -38.07
C ALA A 96 3.90 46.77 -36.53
N ALA A 97 4.91 47.04 -35.65
CA ALA A 97 6.38 46.83 -35.68
C ALA A 97 7.04 47.14 -34.28
N GLY A 98 8.28 46.66 -34.04
CA GLY A 98 9.18 47.06 -32.93
C GLY A 98 9.35 45.97 -31.83
N GLN A 99 10.48 45.27 -31.69
CA GLN A 99 11.81 45.64 -31.14
C GLN A 99 11.83 45.94 -29.62
N ALA A 100 12.82 45.53 -28.80
CA ALA A 100 13.86 44.49 -28.89
C ALA A 100 14.62 44.39 -27.52
N GLY A 101 15.02 43.18 -27.11
CA GLY A 101 16.24 42.92 -26.31
C GLY A 101 16.22 43.16 -24.78
N ALA A 102 16.28 42.06 -24.02
CA ALA A 102 17.14 41.89 -22.83
C ALA A 102 17.14 40.41 -22.37
N GLU A 103 18.28 39.73 -22.49
CA GLU A 103 18.57 38.54 -21.66
C GLU A 103 19.02 39.03 -20.26
N PRO A 104 18.86 38.22 -19.19
CA PRO A 104 19.98 37.32 -18.86
C PRO A 104 19.60 35.93 -18.31
N SER A 105 20.47 34.96 -18.63
CA SER A 105 20.96 33.90 -17.73
C SER A 105 19.97 32.94 -17.03
N GLY A 106 19.76 31.79 -17.67
CA GLY A 106 20.10 30.47 -17.09
C GLY A 106 19.25 29.89 -15.95
N ASP A 107 18.48 28.86 -16.29
CA ASP A 107 18.41 27.63 -15.49
C ASP A 107 18.14 26.41 -16.39
N GLY A 108 18.63 25.23 -16.00
CA GLY A 108 18.49 23.97 -16.72
C GLY A 108 17.14 23.28 -16.48
N SER A 109 16.05 23.92 -16.89
CA SER A 109 14.70 23.33 -16.78
C SER A 109 14.55 22.10 -17.68
N ILE A 110 14.35 20.93 -17.07
CA ILE A 110 14.02 19.69 -17.76
C ILE A 110 12.53 19.72 -18.12
N HIS A 111 12.24 19.86 -19.42
CA HIS A 111 10.97 19.54 -20.08
C HIS A 111 9.68 19.68 -19.23
N ASP A 112 9.22 20.92 -19.09
CA ASP A 112 7.80 21.20 -18.86
C ASP A 112 7.02 20.88 -20.16
N SER A 113 6.65 19.62 -20.34
CA SER A 113 5.69 19.20 -21.35
C SER A 113 4.28 19.44 -20.80
N PRO A 114 3.41 20.20 -21.48
CA PRO A 114 2.05 20.41 -21.01
C PRO A 114 1.36 19.05 -20.89
N ARG A 115 0.85 18.73 -19.69
CA ARG A 115 -0.08 17.61 -19.51
C ARG A 115 -1.33 17.94 -20.31
N ASP A 116 -1.54 17.25 -21.42
CA ASP A 116 -2.82 17.32 -22.15
C ASP A 116 -3.94 16.90 -21.18
N GLU A 117 -4.78 17.86 -20.80
CA GLU A 117 -5.88 17.71 -19.86
C GLU A 117 -6.97 16.80 -20.46
N GLN A 118 -6.79 15.48 -20.37
CA GLN A 118 -7.94 14.59 -20.41
C GLN A 118 -8.80 14.87 -19.17
N PRO A 119 -10.14 15.00 -19.30
CA PRO A 119 -11.01 15.16 -18.15
C PRO A 119 -11.02 13.86 -17.35
N GLU A 120 -10.20 13.82 -16.31
CA GLU A 120 -10.07 12.70 -15.40
C GLU A 120 -11.42 12.41 -14.74
N VAL A 121 -11.98 11.24 -15.05
CA VAL A 121 -13.27 10.81 -14.50
C VAL A 121 -13.02 10.41 -13.05
N ARG A 122 -13.18 11.40 -12.14
CA ARG A 122 -13.02 11.20 -10.70
C ARG A 122 -13.82 9.97 -10.24
N PRO A 123 -13.19 9.00 -9.57
CA PRO A 123 -13.90 7.87 -8.99
C PRO A 123 -14.84 8.37 -7.88
N THR A 124 -15.97 7.69 -7.67
CA THR A 124 -17.00 8.13 -6.72
C THR A 124 -17.57 6.96 -5.94
N LEU A 125 -17.56 7.07 -4.62
CA LEU A 125 -18.23 6.13 -3.72
C LEU A 125 -19.77 6.24 -3.82
N SER A 126 -20.44 5.15 -3.45
CA SER A 126 -21.89 5.16 -3.19
C SER A 126 -22.22 6.02 -1.95
N GLY A 127 -23.51 6.21 -1.67
CA GLY A 127 -23.94 6.81 -0.39
C GLY A 127 -23.40 6.04 0.82
N PRO A 128 -23.70 4.72 0.93
CA PRO A 128 -23.13 3.86 1.96
C PRO A 128 -21.60 3.86 2.02
N GLY A 129 -20.91 3.96 0.88
CA GLY A 129 -19.45 4.06 0.85
C GLY A 129 -18.93 5.34 1.52
N ARG A 130 -19.54 6.51 1.24
CA ARG A 130 -19.20 7.76 1.95
C ARG A 130 -19.50 7.69 3.45
N ASP A 131 -20.65 7.12 3.81
CA ASP A 131 -21.03 6.93 5.22
C ASP A 131 -20.03 6.01 5.94
N ALA A 132 -19.50 4.99 5.26
CA ALA A 132 -18.46 4.11 5.77
C ALA A 132 -17.12 4.83 5.96
N VAL A 133 -16.64 5.63 5.00
CA VAL A 133 -15.42 6.44 5.16
C VAL A 133 -15.56 7.40 6.35
N ALA A 134 -16.70 8.10 6.44
CA ALA A 134 -16.97 8.99 7.57
C ALA A 134 -16.99 8.25 8.92
N LYS A 135 -17.56 7.04 8.96
CA LYS A 135 -17.53 6.19 10.16
C LYS A 135 -16.12 5.78 10.54
N VAL A 136 -15.30 5.26 9.61
CA VAL A 136 -13.91 4.88 9.89
C VAL A 136 -13.14 6.08 10.42
N VAL A 137 -13.21 7.22 9.74
CA VAL A 137 -12.47 8.42 10.16
C VAL A 137 -12.89 8.88 11.56
N SER A 138 -14.19 8.87 11.88
CA SER A 138 -14.68 9.22 13.21
C SER A 138 -14.16 8.27 14.30
N VAL A 139 -14.25 6.96 14.09
CA VAL A 139 -13.87 5.95 15.09
C VAL A 139 -12.35 5.96 15.35
N LEU A 140 -11.54 6.10 14.30
CA LEU A 140 -10.09 6.19 14.45
C LEU A 140 -9.64 7.54 15.04
N ALA A 141 -10.38 8.64 14.77
CA ALA A 141 -10.16 9.94 15.39
C ALA A 141 -10.45 9.92 16.90
N ASP A 142 -11.55 9.29 17.32
CA ASP A 142 -11.91 9.12 18.74
C ASP A 142 -10.87 8.26 19.50
N ALA A 143 -10.15 7.38 18.79
CA ALA A 143 -9.01 6.62 19.32
C ALA A 143 -7.68 7.38 19.33
N GLU A 144 -7.63 8.65 18.88
CA GLU A 144 -6.42 9.46 18.69
C GLU A 144 -5.41 8.95 17.64
N ILE A 145 -5.83 8.12 16.67
CA ILE A 145 -4.93 7.58 15.63
C ILE A 145 -4.48 8.68 14.66
N PHE A 146 -5.38 9.62 14.32
CA PHE A 146 -5.05 10.76 13.46
C PHE A 146 -4.55 11.95 14.28
N ARG A 147 -3.29 12.35 14.05
CA ARG A 147 -2.63 13.46 14.75
C ARG A 147 -1.61 14.16 13.83
N PRO A 148 -1.37 15.47 13.98
CA PRO A 148 -2.09 16.40 14.86
C PRO A 148 -3.52 16.72 14.41
N GLN A 149 -3.91 16.44 13.17
CA GLN A 149 -5.22 16.80 12.62
C GLN A 149 -5.99 15.55 12.17
N VAL A 150 -7.31 15.57 12.32
CA VAL A 150 -8.20 14.56 11.73
C VAL A 150 -8.45 14.93 10.25
N PRO A 151 -8.30 14.00 9.29
CA PRO A 151 -8.61 14.28 7.88
C PRO A 151 -10.11 14.50 7.67
N ASP A 152 -10.52 15.40 6.77
CA ASP A 152 -11.92 15.46 6.34
C ASP A 152 -12.22 14.21 5.49
N PRO A 153 -13.21 13.37 5.85
CA PRO A 153 -13.57 12.17 5.10
C PRO A 153 -13.76 12.42 3.59
N ARG A 154 -14.27 13.61 3.23
CA ARG A 154 -14.56 14.00 1.83
C ARG A 154 -13.31 14.14 0.96
N LEU A 155 -12.14 14.38 1.57
CA LEU A 155 -10.86 14.44 0.88
C LEU A 155 -10.24 13.05 0.63
N LEU A 156 -10.78 12.01 1.28
CA LEU A 156 -10.35 10.61 1.09
C LEU A 156 -11.25 9.86 0.09
N GLU A 157 -12.46 10.37 -0.19
CA GLU A 157 -13.48 9.65 -0.99
C GLU A 157 -12.99 9.16 -2.37
N GLN A 158 -12.14 9.91 -3.07
CA GLN A 158 -11.65 9.50 -4.39
C GLN A 158 -10.60 8.39 -4.29
N ALA A 159 -9.61 8.54 -3.41
CA ALA A 159 -8.59 7.52 -3.17
C ALA A 159 -9.22 6.21 -2.64
N VAL A 160 -10.18 6.30 -1.71
CA VAL A 160 -10.96 5.12 -1.28
C VAL A 160 -11.78 4.52 -2.44
N ALA A 161 -12.30 5.33 -3.36
CA ALA A 161 -13.02 4.82 -4.52
C ALA A 161 -12.12 4.12 -5.58
N ASP A 162 -10.82 4.40 -5.60
CA ASP A 162 -9.86 3.64 -6.41
C ASP A 162 -9.55 2.26 -5.80
N HIS A 163 -9.45 2.16 -4.47
CA HIS A 163 -9.42 0.86 -3.77
C HIS A 163 -10.74 0.08 -3.98
N GLY A 164 -11.87 0.78 -3.99
CA GLY A 164 -13.19 0.26 -4.38
C GLY A 164 -14.18 0.03 -3.22
N GLU A 165 -15.29 -0.65 -3.52
CA GLU A 165 -16.31 -1.02 -2.53
C GLU A 165 -16.36 -2.56 -2.37
N PRO A 166 -16.56 -3.09 -1.14
CA PRO A 166 -16.86 -2.37 0.11
C PRO A 166 -15.68 -1.60 0.68
N VAL A 167 -15.96 -0.50 1.37
CA VAL A 167 -14.95 0.31 2.08
C VAL A 167 -14.46 -0.46 3.31
N THR A 168 -13.15 -0.62 3.45
CA THR A 168 -12.50 -1.20 4.64
C THR A 168 -11.68 -0.15 5.38
N VAL A 169 -11.34 -0.42 6.64
CA VAL A 169 -10.40 0.39 7.43
C VAL A 169 -9.05 0.51 6.72
N GLN A 170 -8.55 -0.60 6.16
CA GLN A 170 -7.33 -0.61 5.36
C GLN A 170 -7.41 0.35 4.17
N ALA A 171 -8.50 0.33 3.40
CA ALA A 171 -8.68 1.23 2.26
C ALA A 171 -8.68 2.71 2.67
N VAL A 172 -9.24 3.06 3.84
CA VAL A 172 -9.22 4.44 4.37
C VAL A 172 -7.84 4.86 4.86
N LEU A 173 -7.06 3.95 5.46
CA LEU A 173 -5.69 4.24 5.88
C LEU A 173 -4.73 4.35 4.68
N ALA A 174 -4.82 3.43 3.71
CA ALA A 174 -4.04 3.48 2.47
C ALA A 174 -4.34 4.76 1.67
N ALA A 175 -5.62 5.16 1.57
CA ALA A 175 -6.04 6.38 0.91
C ALA A 175 -5.38 7.67 1.44
N LEU A 176 -4.82 7.69 2.65
CA LEU A 176 -4.04 8.83 3.16
C LEU A 176 -2.79 9.10 2.32
N HIS A 177 -2.14 8.06 1.80
CA HIS A 177 -0.95 8.19 0.94
C HIS A 177 -1.28 8.72 -0.46
N GLU A 178 -2.53 8.53 -0.92
CA GLU A 178 -2.98 8.84 -2.29
C GLU A 178 -3.91 10.06 -2.35
N ALA A 179 -4.36 10.60 -1.21
CA ALA A 179 -5.33 11.69 -1.17
C ALA A 179 -4.83 13.01 -1.76
N ASP A 180 -3.51 13.26 -1.80
CA ASP A 180 -2.94 14.49 -2.39
C ASP A 180 -3.00 14.52 -3.93
N TYR A 181 -3.03 13.34 -4.57
CA TYR A 181 -3.28 13.17 -6.01
C TYR A 181 -4.66 13.72 -6.39
N TRP A 182 -5.70 13.35 -5.64
CA TRP A 182 -7.07 13.76 -5.89
C TRP A 182 -7.45 15.14 -5.34
N ASN A 183 -6.78 15.54 -4.25
CA ASN A 183 -7.04 16.78 -3.52
C ASN A 183 -5.72 17.55 -3.29
N PRO A 184 -5.21 18.26 -4.30
CA PRO A 184 -3.97 19.03 -4.21
C PRO A 184 -3.98 20.02 -3.04
N GLY A 185 -3.12 19.76 -2.05
CA GLY A 185 -3.08 20.50 -0.79
C GLY A 185 -3.35 19.64 0.45
N PHE A 186 -3.90 18.43 0.30
CA PHE A 186 -3.82 17.40 1.34
C PHE A 186 -2.35 17.06 1.61
N ARG A 187 -2.03 16.77 2.88
CA ARG A 187 -0.67 16.41 3.34
C ARG A 187 -0.77 15.23 4.28
N PHE A 188 -0.14 14.11 3.91
CA PHE A 188 -0.09 12.90 4.73
C PHE A 188 0.39 13.19 6.15
N ASP A 189 1.52 13.89 6.29
CA ASP A 189 2.19 14.19 7.57
C ASP A 189 1.33 15.00 8.57
N ASP A 190 0.34 15.77 8.08
CA ASP A 190 -0.56 16.56 8.94
C ASP A 190 -1.56 15.67 9.74
N HIS A 191 -1.68 14.40 9.34
CA HIS A 191 -2.65 13.44 9.88
C HIS A 191 -2.01 12.21 10.54
N THR A 192 -0.73 11.94 10.30
CA THR A 192 -0.08 10.65 10.62
C THR A 192 1.06 10.73 11.62
N ALA A 193 1.19 11.82 12.38
CA ALA A 193 2.24 11.95 13.41
C ALA A 193 2.18 10.83 14.48
N ALA A 194 1.01 10.21 14.70
CA ALA A 194 0.79 9.06 15.59
C ALA A 194 0.50 7.73 14.84
N LEU A 195 0.82 7.65 13.55
CA LEU A 195 0.63 6.48 12.70
C LEU A 195 1.87 6.22 11.83
N ALA A 196 2.20 4.96 11.59
CA ALA A 196 3.24 4.52 10.68
C ALA A 196 2.72 3.32 9.87
N PHE A 197 3.28 3.08 8.68
CA PHE A 197 3.01 1.88 7.88
C PHE A 197 4.33 1.18 7.57
N HIS A 198 4.44 -0.09 7.95
CA HIS A 198 5.58 -0.94 7.61
C HIS A 198 5.13 -1.97 6.56
N ASP A 199 5.64 -1.82 5.34
CA ASP A 199 5.38 -2.70 4.18
C ASP A 199 5.86 -4.14 4.44
N SER A 200 5.01 -5.15 4.16
CA SER A 200 5.33 -6.58 4.34
C SER A 200 6.20 -7.16 3.22
N HIS A 201 6.34 -6.48 2.08
CA HIS A 201 7.01 -6.93 0.87
C HIS A 201 8.37 -6.27 0.62
N VAL A 202 8.84 -5.44 1.55
CA VAL A 202 10.12 -4.69 1.44
C VAL A 202 11.34 -5.54 1.82
N GLU A 203 12.49 -5.25 1.19
CA GLU A 203 13.77 -5.85 1.58
C GLU A 203 14.23 -5.30 2.95
N GLN A 204 14.63 -6.20 3.85
CA GLN A 204 15.20 -5.87 5.16
C GLN A 204 16.69 -5.58 4.97
N ASP A 205 17.02 -4.30 4.88
CA ASP A 205 18.39 -3.80 4.82
C ASP A 205 18.62 -2.82 6.00
N PRO A 206 19.88 -2.44 6.29
CA PRO A 206 20.16 -1.55 7.42
C PRO A 206 19.51 -0.14 7.34
N GLY A 207 19.05 0.28 6.17
CA GLY A 207 18.28 1.49 5.95
C GLY A 207 16.79 1.29 6.24
N SER A 208 16.15 0.25 5.68
CA SER A 208 14.74 -0.05 5.95
C SER A 208 14.48 -0.40 7.42
N LEU A 209 15.39 -1.16 8.05
CA LEU A 209 15.36 -1.43 9.48
C LEU A 209 15.56 -0.17 10.34
N ARG A 210 16.38 0.79 9.88
CA ARG A 210 16.55 2.08 10.57
C ARG A 210 15.28 2.91 10.49
N HIS A 211 14.62 2.96 9.32
CA HIS A 211 13.35 3.66 9.14
C HIS A 211 12.29 3.15 10.13
N GLN A 212 12.14 1.82 10.27
CA GLN A 212 11.22 1.24 11.26
C GLN A 212 11.53 1.66 12.71
N ILE A 213 12.81 1.79 13.08
CA ILE A 213 13.19 2.25 14.42
C ILE A 213 12.93 3.75 14.59
N ASP A 214 13.19 4.55 13.56
CA ASP A 214 12.93 5.99 13.55
C ASP A 214 11.42 6.29 13.62
N ASP A 215 10.58 5.48 12.96
CA ASP A 215 9.12 5.54 13.11
C ASP A 215 8.66 5.20 14.52
N LEU A 216 9.18 4.11 15.13
CA LEU A 216 8.88 3.80 16.53
C LEU A 216 9.32 4.92 17.47
N ALA A 217 10.48 5.55 17.22
CA ALA A 217 10.99 6.68 17.98
C ALA A 217 10.12 7.95 17.81
N ARG A 218 9.60 8.18 16.60
CA ARG A 218 8.63 9.25 16.29
C ARG A 218 7.31 9.02 17.01
N LEU A 219 6.78 7.80 16.97
CA LEU A 219 5.53 7.44 17.64
C LEU A 219 5.62 7.60 19.16
N THR A 220 6.74 7.28 19.80
CA THR A 220 6.93 7.48 21.26
C THR A 220 7.53 8.83 21.65
N ALA A 221 7.69 9.76 20.70
CA ALA A 221 8.37 11.02 20.91
C ALA A 221 7.71 11.86 22.03
N GLY A 222 8.55 12.43 22.90
CA GLY A 222 8.11 13.22 24.05
C GLY A 222 7.77 12.41 25.31
N GLU A 223 7.56 11.09 25.21
CA GLU A 223 7.35 10.19 26.36
C GLU A 223 8.59 9.33 26.63
N VAL A 224 9.12 8.64 25.61
CA VAL A 224 10.32 7.79 25.72
C VAL A 224 11.20 7.93 24.49
N ALA A 225 12.50 8.13 24.71
CA ALA A 225 13.50 8.11 23.64
C ALA A 225 13.82 6.68 23.21
N ILE A 226 13.77 6.45 21.89
CA ILE A 226 14.28 5.25 21.22
C ILE A 226 15.42 5.71 20.32
N VAL A 227 16.55 5.00 20.34
CA VAL A 227 17.76 5.34 19.58
C VAL A 227 18.35 4.09 18.96
N ALA A 228 18.44 4.06 17.63
CA ALA A 228 19.15 3.01 16.90
C ALA A 228 20.66 3.03 17.22
N GLY A 229 21.23 1.85 17.41
CA GLY A 229 22.67 1.63 17.46
C GLY A 229 23.17 0.98 16.17
N ASP A 230 24.02 -0.03 16.31
CA ASP A 230 24.49 -0.84 15.20
C ASP A 230 23.34 -1.68 14.61
N ILE A 231 23.23 -1.67 13.27
CA ILE A 231 22.32 -2.50 12.48
C ILE A 231 23.16 -3.20 11.43
N ASP A 232 23.13 -4.52 11.44
CA ASP A 232 23.87 -5.39 10.53
C ASP A 232 22.94 -6.46 9.96
N VAL A 233 23.07 -6.72 8.65
CA VAL A 233 22.27 -7.70 7.91
C VAL A 233 23.21 -8.51 7.05
N GLU A 234 23.38 -9.79 7.39
CA GLU A 234 24.29 -10.72 6.73
C GLU A 234 23.48 -11.77 5.96
N TRP A 235 23.53 -11.74 4.63
CA TRP A 235 22.92 -12.76 3.78
C TRP A 235 23.56 -14.12 4.03
N VAL A 236 22.75 -15.16 4.24
CA VAL A 236 23.24 -16.51 4.50
C VAL A 236 23.34 -17.29 3.19
N ASP A 237 24.57 -17.63 2.81
CA ASP A 237 24.85 -18.35 1.57
C ASP A 237 24.00 -19.62 1.39
N GLY A 238 23.40 -19.77 0.20
CA GLY A 238 22.64 -20.96 -0.18
C GLY A 238 21.18 -21.01 0.31
N VAL A 239 20.71 -20.03 1.08
CA VAL A 239 19.30 -19.91 1.51
C VAL A 239 18.75 -18.51 1.25
N ARG A 240 17.42 -18.39 1.14
CA ARG A 240 16.74 -17.08 0.96
C ARG A 240 16.56 -16.33 2.28
N ALA A 241 17.59 -16.33 3.13
CA ALA A 241 17.53 -15.74 4.46
C ALA A 241 18.73 -14.81 4.72
N ALA A 242 18.53 -13.82 5.58
CA ALA A 242 19.59 -13.03 6.18
C ALA A 242 19.51 -13.12 7.70
N ARG A 243 20.67 -13.12 8.34
CA ARG A 243 20.80 -12.93 9.78
C ARG A 243 20.85 -11.43 10.06
N THR A 244 19.89 -10.96 10.84
CA THR A 244 19.76 -9.55 11.21
C THR A 244 20.16 -9.36 12.66
N ARG A 245 21.13 -8.48 12.90
CA ARG A 245 21.64 -8.09 14.21
C ARG A 245 21.38 -6.61 14.42
N VAL A 246 20.57 -6.28 15.42
CA VAL A 246 20.17 -4.89 15.72
C VAL A 246 20.47 -4.60 17.18
N THR A 247 21.13 -3.49 17.44
CA THR A 247 21.20 -2.91 18.79
C THR A 247 20.48 -1.58 18.81
N LEU A 248 19.78 -1.30 19.91
CA LEU A 248 19.07 -0.05 20.12
C LEU A 248 18.95 0.24 21.62
N THR A 249 18.60 1.47 21.96
CA THR A 249 18.32 1.89 23.34
C THR A 249 16.89 2.39 23.45
N VAL A 250 16.13 1.92 24.45
CA VAL A 250 14.72 2.29 24.71
C VAL A 250 14.60 2.76 26.15
N GLY A 251 14.33 4.05 26.38
CA GLY A 251 14.20 4.62 27.73
C GLY A 251 15.48 4.55 28.60
N GLY A 252 16.63 4.33 27.95
CA GLY A 252 17.93 4.09 28.59
C GLY A 252 18.30 2.61 28.73
N GLU A 253 17.38 1.68 28.49
CA GLU A 253 17.66 0.24 28.48
C GLU A 253 18.23 -0.18 27.13
N ARG A 254 19.32 -0.96 27.12
CA ARG A 254 19.94 -1.47 25.90
C ARG A 254 19.28 -2.76 25.45
N LEU A 255 18.84 -2.81 24.21
CA LEU A 255 18.37 -4.01 23.52
C LEU A 255 19.41 -4.49 22.51
N ALA A 256 19.53 -5.80 22.39
CA ALA A 256 20.27 -6.49 21.35
C ALA A 256 19.38 -7.61 20.80
N LEU A 257 19.11 -7.56 19.51
CA LEU A 257 18.24 -8.47 18.77
C LEU A 257 19.11 -9.20 17.74
N ASP A 258 18.92 -10.50 17.61
CA ASP A 258 19.64 -11.38 16.68
C ASP A 258 18.65 -12.43 16.20
N TYR A 259 18.27 -12.36 14.93
CA TYR A 259 17.27 -13.25 14.33
C TYR A 259 17.64 -13.61 12.90
N LEU A 260 17.09 -14.73 12.41
CA LEU A 260 17.26 -15.22 11.04
C LEU A 260 15.90 -15.18 10.36
N GLY A 261 15.80 -14.56 9.20
CA GLY A 261 14.55 -14.48 8.45
C GLY A 261 14.75 -14.23 6.97
N THR A 262 13.68 -14.36 6.19
CA THR A 262 13.64 -14.04 4.77
C THR A 262 13.88 -12.54 4.58
N ALA A 263 15.00 -12.17 3.95
CA ALA A 263 15.37 -10.76 3.80
C ALA A 263 14.41 -9.93 2.92
N LYS A 264 13.38 -10.52 2.31
CA LYS A 264 12.41 -9.86 1.40
C LYS A 264 11.00 -9.73 1.98
N GLN A 265 10.88 -9.74 3.31
CA GLN A 265 9.61 -9.54 4.01
C GLN A 265 9.82 -8.76 5.31
N LEU A 266 8.75 -8.19 5.88
CA LEU A 266 8.80 -7.54 7.19
C LEU A 266 9.11 -8.53 8.33
N SER A 267 9.94 -8.11 9.29
CA SER A 267 10.13 -8.77 10.59
C SER A 267 9.44 -7.99 11.71
N THR A 268 8.63 -8.64 12.55
CA THR A 268 8.00 -7.99 13.71
C THR A 268 8.84 -8.03 14.99
N VAL A 269 10.04 -8.62 14.92
CA VAL A 269 10.96 -8.74 16.06
C VAL A 269 11.28 -7.38 16.69
N ILE A 270 11.51 -6.33 15.88
CA ILE A 270 11.82 -4.98 16.38
C ILE A 270 10.61 -4.35 17.11
N PRO A 271 9.43 -4.17 16.49
CA PRO A 271 8.29 -3.53 17.16
C PRO A 271 7.85 -4.30 18.41
N VAL A 272 7.82 -5.64 18.39
CA VAL A 272 7.46 -6.46 19.57
C VAL A 272 8.47 -6.31 20.70
N ALA A 273 9.78 -6.34 20.40
CA ALA A 273 10.81 -6.14 21.43
C ALA A 273 10.78 -4.72 22.03
N VAL A 274 10.57 -3.70 21.21
CA VAL A 274 10.40 -2.30 21.66
C VAL A 274 9.17 -2.19 22.55
N ALA A 275 8.00 -2.66 22.11
CA ALA A 275 6.75 -2.55 22.86
C ALA A 275 6.81 -3.25 24.21
N ARG A 276 7.36 -4.48 24.26
CA ARG A 276 7.60 -5.22 25.51
C ARG A 276 8.56 -4.48 26.45
N THR A 277 9.59 -3.83 25.90
CA THR A 277 10.54 -3.04 26.70
C THR A 277 9.88 -1.79 27.28
N LEU A 278 9.10 -1.05 26.48
CA LEU A 278 8.32 0.10 26.93
C LEU A 278 7.36 -0.28 28.07
N ARG A 279 6.63 -1.41 27.95
CA ARG A 279 5.77 -1.95 29.01
C ARG A 279 6.57 -2.32 30.27
N GLY A 280 7.76 -2.90 30.09
CA GLY A 280 8.66 -3.31 31.17
C GLY A 280 9.36 -2.17 31.93
N LEU A 281 9.30 -0.92 31.44
CA LEU A 281 9.89 0.22 32.14
C LEU A 281 9.25 0.43 33.54
N PRO A 282 10.01 0.94 34.54
CA PRO A 282 9.47 1.34 35.84
C PRO A 282 8.35 2.38 35.70
N ASP A 283 7.40 2.41 36.63
CA ASP A 283 6.19 3.24 36.51
C ASP A 283 6.46 4.75 36.32
N GLY A 284 7.57 5.28 36.86
CA GLY A 284 8.01 6.67 36.65
C GLY A 284 8.76 6.93 35.33
N LYS A 285 8.89 5.93 34.46
CA LYS A 285 9.51 5.98 33.12
C LYS A 285 8.65 5.35 32.02
N ARG A 286 7.61 4.58 32.37
CA ARG A 286 6.70 3.93 31.41
C ARG A 286 5.90 5.00 30.65
N PRO A 287 5.76 4.89 29.31
CA PRO A 287 4.89 5.80 28.57
C PRO A 287 3.43 5.62 28.97
N THR A 288 2.65 6.69 28.83
CA THR A 288 1.20 6.72 29.02
C THR A 288 0.44 6.13 27.83
N ARG A 289 1.09 6.07 26.67
CA ARG A 289 0.62 5.35 25.47
C ARG A 289 1.32 4.00 25.28
N ARG A 290 0.63 3.09 24.59
CA ARG A 290 1.12 1.77 24.18
C ARG A 290 1.11 1.66 22.65
N LEU A 291 2.02 0.88 22.10
CA LEU A 291 2.04 0.54 20.68
C LEU A 291 0.91 -0.45 20.38
N ALA A 292 0.06 -0.11 19.43
CA ALA A 292 -0.95 -0.99 18.84
C ALA A 292 -0.68 -1.14 17.34
N TRP A 293 -1.15 -2.24 16.75
CA TRP A 293 -1.05 -2.46 15.31
C TRP A 293 -2.36 -2.96 14.68
N LEU A 294 -2.46 -2.79 13.36
CA LEU A 294 -3.51 -3.36 12.51
C LEU A 294 -2.84 -3.93 11.26
N TRP A 295 -3.04 -5.24 11.02
CA TRP A 295 -2.51 -5.91 9.84
C TRP A 295 -3.30 -5.58 8.56
N SER A 296 -2.64 -5.76 7.43
CA SER A 296 -3.17 -5.66 6.08
C SER A 296 -2.43 -6.69 5.20
N ASP A 297 -2.98 -7.01 4.02
CA ASP A 297 -2.27 -7.86 3.06
C ASP A 297 -0.94 -7.23 2.59
N GLN A 298 -0.86 -5.90 2.55
CA GLN A 298 0.34 -5.15 2.13
C GLN A 298 1.36 -4.86 3.24
N GLY A 299 1.04 -5.09 4.52
CA GLY A 299 1.90 -4.64 5.62
C GLY A 299 1.19 -4.51 6.96
N VAL A 300 1.77 -3.71 7.86
CA VAL A 300 1.20 -3.44 9.18
C VAL A 300 1.19 -1.94 9.48
N TRP A 301 0.02 -1.45 9.91
CA TRP A 301 -0.14 -0.12 10.46
C TRP A 301 0.21 -0.14 11.94
N ILE A 302 1.08 0.77 12.39
CA ILE A 302 1.51 0.87 13.80
C ILE A 302 1.16 2.25 14.33
N THR A 303 0.55 2.31 15.51
CA THR A 303 0.09 3.54 16.15
C THR A 303 0.41 3.53 17.65
N VAL A 304 0.26 4.69 18.31
CA VAL A 304 0.34 4.82 19.77
C VAL A 304 -1.01 5.27 20.35
N LEU A 305 -1.61 4.42 21.17
CA LEU A 305 -2.90 4.66 21.80
C LEU A 305 -2.74 4.86 23.31
N PRO A 306 -3.58 5.67 23.98
CA PRO A 306 -3.61 5.72 25.44
C PRO A 306 -3.74 4.30 26.03
N ALA A 307 -2.93 3.98 27.05
CA ALA A 307 -2.78 2.61 27.53
C ALA A 307 -4.08 1.95 28.09
N GLY A 308 -5.12 2.76 28.33
CA GLY A 308 -6.45 2.33 28.78
C GLY A 308 -7.52 2.28 27.69
N VAL A 309 -7.17 2.40 26.41
CA VAL A 309 -8.11 2.15 25.29
C VAL A 309 -8.53 0.68 25.30
N ASP A 310 -9.82 0.44 25.04
CA ASP A 310 -10.38 -0.89 24.85
C ASP A 310 -10.37 -1.23 23.35
N LEU A 311 -9.38 -2.04 22.92
CA LEU A 311 -9.25 -2.44 21.51
C LEU A 311 -10.40 -3.32 21.05
N ALA A 312 -10.95 -4.18 21.91
CA ALA A 312 -12.09 -5.02 21.55
C ALA A 312 -13.35 -4.16 21.30
N ARG A 313 -13.48 -3.04 22.00
CA ARG A 313 -14.50 -2.04 21.69
C ARG A 313 -14.20 -1.26 20.42
N LEU A 314 -12.95 -0.83 20.20
CA LEU A 314 -12.54 -0.16 18.95
C LEU A 314 -12.89 -1.02 17.72
N ASP A 315 -12.56 -2.31 17.77
CA ASP A 315 -12.88 -3.26 16.71
C ASP A 315 -14.39 -3.48 16.56
N ALA A 316 -15.13 -3.57 17.66
CA ALA A 316 -16.59 -3.69 17.63
C ALA A 316 -17.30 -2.44 17.07
N ASP A 317 -16.78 -1.24 17.38
CA ASP A 317 -17.29 0.02 16.85
C ASP A 317 -16.98 0.15 15.34
N LEU A 318 -15.88 -0.43 14.84
CA LEU A 318 -15.59 -0.56 13.40
C LEU A 318 -16.49 -1.61 12.72
N GLY A 319 -16.60 -2.82 13.30
CA GLY A 319 -17.47 -3.91 12.83
C GLY A 319 -17.04 -4.45 11.45
N ASP A 320 -18.01 -4.69 10.56
CA ASP A 320 -17.81 -5.22 9.19
C ASP A 320 -16.94 -4.33 8.26
N LEU A 321 -16.40 -3.21 8.76
CA LEU A 321 -15.40 -2.38 8.08
C LEU A 321 -13.97 -2.89 8.30
N LEU A 322 -13.75 -3.75 9.30
CA LEU A 322 -12.53 -4.54 9.43
C LEU A 322 -12.60 -5.77 8.53
N GLU A 323 -11.44 -6.23 8.05
CA GLU A 323 -11.35 -7.44 7.27
C GLU A 323 -11.50 -8.68 8.16
N ALA A 324 -12.00 -9.78 7.58
CA ALA A 324 -12.38 -10.95 8.37
C ALA A 324 -11.17 -11.61 9.05
N GLY A 325 -11.12 -11.55 10.39
CA GLY A 325 -10.00 -12.05 11.19
C GLY A 325 -8.90 -11.03 11.46
N VAL A 326 -9.11 -9.76 11.06
CA VAL A 326 -8.19 -8.63 11.29
C VAL A 326 -8.81 -7.68 12.32
N GLY A 327 -8.00 -7.19 13.26
CA GLY A 327 -8.41 -6.24 14.30
C GLY A 327 -7.21 -5.52 14.90
N TRP A 328 -7.45 -4.54 15.77
CA TRP A 328 -6.39 -3.82 16.46
C TRP A 328 -5.83 -4.65 17.63
N GLU A 329 -4.52 -4.80 17.69
CA GLU A 329 -3.85 -5.58 18.73
C GLU A 329 -2.74 -4.81 19.44
N TRP A 330 -2.51 -5.12 20.73
CA TRP A 330 -1.36 -4.59 21.46
C TRP A 330 -0.07 -5.29 21.05
N VAL A 331 0.87 -4.54 20.46
CA VAL A 331 2.14 -5.06 19.90
C VAL A 331 2.97 -5.81 20.97
N ASP A 332 2.89 -5.39 22.23
CA ASP A 332 3.64 -6.03 23.31
C ASP A 332 3.10 -7.41 23.74
N GLU A 333 1.85 -7.73 23.40
CA GLU A 333 1.15 -8.97 23.74
C GLU A 333 1.30 -10.05 22.65
N GLN A 334 1.70 -9.63 21.45
CA GLN A 334 1.89 -10.49 20.28
C GLN A 334 3.23 -11.24 20.29
N GLN A 335 3.32 -12.34 19.53
CA GLN A 335 4.60 -13.02 19.33
C GLN A 335 5.41 -12.36 18.21
N PRO A 336 6.74 -12.21 18.38
CA PRO A 336 7.59 -11.76 17.31
C PRO A 336 7.71 -12.87 16.25
N MET A 337 7.53 -12.48 15.00
CA MET A 337 7.75 -13.31 13.82
C MET A 337 8.98 -12.76 13.10
N ALA A 338 9.95 -13.61 12.79
CA ALA A 338 10.99 -13.24 11.85
C ALA A 338 10.36 -13.13 10.46
N ALA A 339 10.97 -12.32 9.59
CA ALA A 339 10.54 -12.24 8.20
C ALA A 339 10.54 -13.64 7.55
N GLY A 340 9.52 -13.99 6.75
CA GLY A 340 9.38 -15.33 6.18
C GLY A 340 8.68 -16.37 7.05
N GLU A 341 8.27 -16.02 8.27
CA GLU A 341 7.49 -16.91 9.14
C GLU A 341 5.98 -16.55 9.03
N GLU A 342 5.15 -17.57 8.78
CA GLU A 342 3.67 -17.55 8.79
C GLU A 342 3.16 -18.60 9.79
#